data_AF-A0A8T9BIU8-F1
#
_entry.id   AF-A0A8T9BIU8-F1
#
_cell.length_a   1.000
_cell.length_b   1.000
_cell.length_c   1.000
_cell.angle_alpha   90.00
_cell.angle_beta   90.00
_cell.angle_gamma   90.00
#
_symmetry.space_group_name_H-M   'P 1'
#
loop_
_entity.id
_entity.type
_entity.pdbx_description
1 polymer ?
#
loop_
_entity_poly.entity_id
_entity_poly.type
_entity_poly.pdbx_seq_one_letter_code
_entity_poly.pdbx_strand_id
1 'polypeptide(L)'
;MAFSIPTAHISILIAFLAALSLAQATPTASSTSTSATSTTTATANIYPGTTKWEYVGCQNETTLMNNTNGLRALNSGVSESLELMTVDTCLTYCAGGNYAFAGLEYTKECYCSQLLSALSAKLPDSKCNLPCAGNSSQVCGGSLALTVYKAKASKEGTGITVRQPISSSVLALGIALGVLLCLA
;
A
#
# COMPACT_ATOMS: atom_id res chain seq x y z
N MET A 1 -37.02 -19.40 -29.60
CA MET A 1 -35.80 -20.25 -29.52
C MET A 1 -35.77 -20.85 -28.12
N ALA A 2 -36.34 -22.05 -27.99
CA ALA A 2 -36.50 -22.80 -26.75
C ALA A 2 -35.73 -24.11 -26.93
N PHE A 3 -34.93 -24.50 -25.92
CA PHE A 3 -34.26 -25.79 -25.89
C PHE A 3 -34.88 -26.67 -24.81
N SER A 4 -35.42 -27.79 -25.27
CA SER A 4 -35.96 -28.91 -24.50
C SER A 4 -34.85 -29.72 -23.83
N ILE A 5 -35.09 -30.21 -22.61
CA ILE A 5 -34.27 -31.24 -21.95
C ILE A 5 -35.15 -32.50 -21.78
N PRO A 6 -34.75 -33.66 -22.33
CA PRO A 6 -35.50 -34.90 -22.16
C PRO A 6 -35.15 -35.62 -20.85
N THR A 7 -36.20 -35.96 -20.11
CA THR A 7 -36.25 -36.89 -18.98
C THR A 7 -36.09 -38.33 -19.46
N ALA A 8 -35.05 -39.04 -19.02
CA ALA A 8 -34.94 -40.48 -19.24
C ALA A 8 -34.13 -41.17 -18.13
N HIS A 9 -34.82 -42.06 -17.40
CA HIS A 9 -34.33 -43.16 -16.56
C HIS A 9 -33.59 -42.78 -15.26
N ILE A 10 -34.16 -42.77 -14.05
CA ILE A 10 -35.10 -43.72 -13.40
C ILE A 10 -34.81 -45.16 -13.81
N SER A 11 -33.78 -45.77 -13.19
CA SER A 11 -33.67 -47.21 -12.86
C SER A 11 -32.24 -47.54 -12.44
N ILE A 12 -31.82 -47.19 -11.22
CA ILE A 12 -30.83 -47.94 -10.42
C ILE A 12 -31.19 -47.66 -8.96
N LEU A 13 -32.19 -48.38 -8.49
CA LEU A 13 -32.46 -48.64 -7.08
C LEU A 13 -32.21 -50.14 -6.90
N ILE A 14 -31.61 -50.49 -5.77
CA ILE A 14 -31.45 -51.83 -5.17
C ILE A 14 -30.05 -52.46 -5.33
N ALA A 15 -29.56 -52.91 -4.17
CA ALA A 15 -28.36 -53.67 -3.87
C ALA A 15 -27.08 -52.85 -3.68
N PHE A 16 -26.82 -52.43 -2.43
CA PHE A 16 -25.62 -52.84 -1.67
C PHE A 16 -25.74 -52.32 -0.22
N LEU A 17 -26.63 -52.97 0.54
CA LEU A 17 -26.53 -53.05 2.00
C LEU A 17 -25.53 -54.18 2.31
N ALA A 18 -24.33 -53.84 2.77
CA ALA A 18 -23.54 -54.63 3.73
C ALA A 18 -22.11 -54.07 3.81
N ALA A 19 -21.79 -53.37 4.91
CA ALA A 19 -20.67 -53.70 5.79
C ALA A 19 -20.45 -52.55 6.77
N LEU A 20 -20.96 -52.78 7.96
CA LEU A 20 -20.58 -52.19 9.23
C LEU A 20 -19.04 -52.13 9.35
N SER A 21 -18.47 -50.95 9.55
CA SER A 21 -17.09 -50.81 10.06
C SER A 21 -17.07 -49.69 11.09
N LEU A 22 -16.91 -50.08 12.35
CA LEU A 22 -16.64 -49.19 13.48
C LEU A 22 -15.25 -48.57 13.27
N ALA A 23 -15.19 -47.33 12.81
CA ALA A 23 -13.98 -46.52 12.92
C ALA A 23 -13.97 -45.86 14.30
N GLN A 24 -13.08 -46.35 15.17
CA GLN A 24 -12.83 -45.81 16.51
C GLN A 24 -12.27 -44.39 16.40
N ALA A 25 -12.91 -43.44 17.09
CA ALA A 25 -12.34 -42.12 17.32
C ALA A 25 -11.18 -42.25 18.32
N THR A 26 -9.96 -42.11 17.82
CA THR A 26 -8.77 -41.91 18.66
C THR A 26 -8.71 -40.43 19.07
N PRO A 27 -8.54 -40.10 20.36
CA PRO A 27 -8.18 -38.75 20.75
C PRO A 27 -6.72 -38.50 20.36
N THR A 28 -6.50 -37.79 19.25
CA THR A 28 -5.19 -37.20 18.96
C THR A 28 -4.94 -36.12 20.00
N ALA A 29 -4.11 -36.42 21.00
CA ALA A 29 -3.55 -35.43 21.89
C ALA A 29 -2.66 -34.48 21.06
N SER A 30 -3.25 -33.37 20.61
CA SER A 30 -2.50 -32.27 20.03
C SER A 30 -1.61 -31.67 21.11
N SER A 31 -0.34 -32.02 21.05
CA SER A 31 0.71 -31.39 21.82
C SER A 31 1.00 -30.03 21.19
N THR A 32 0.17 -29.02 21.49
CA THR A 32 0.49 -27.64 21.16
C THR A 32 1.63 -27.21 22.06
N SER A 33 2.83 -27.21 21.50
CA SER A 33 4.02 -26.61 22.08
C SER A 33 3.78 -25.10 22.19
N THR A 34 3.28 -24.67 23.35
CA THR A 34 3.25 -23.28 23.77
C THR A 34 4.69 -22.78 23.86
N SER A 35 5.22 -22.28 22.75
CA SER A 35 6.44 -21.48 22.74
C SER A 35 6.09 -20.14 23.38
N ALA A 36 6.17 -20.10 24.71
CA ALA A 36 6.13 -18.86 25.48
C ALA A 36 7.37 -18.04 25.11
N THR A 37 7.22 -17.20 24.08
CA THR A 37 8.20 -16.16 23.78
C THR A 37 8.18 -15.17 24.94
N SER A 38 9.31 -15.05 25.60
CA SER A 38 9.52 -14.17 26.75
C SER A 38 9.42 -12.72 26.28
N THR A 39 8.26 -12.10 26.48
CA THR A 39 8.03 -10.67 26.20
C THR A 39 8.82 -9.83 27.19
N THR A 40 10.07 -9.53 26.83
CA THR A 40 10.70 -8.31 27.34
C THR A 40 9.97 -7.17 26.65
N THR A 41 9.31 -6.32 27.42
CA THR A 41 8.59 -5.13 26.93
C THR A 41 9.57 -4.16 26.27
N ALA A 42 9.97 -4.44 25.03
CA ALA A 42 10.64 -3.49 24.17
C ALA A 42 9.58 -2.50 23.71
N THR A 43 9.71 -1.23 24.09
CA THR A 43 8.83 -0.16 23.62
C THR A 43 9.08 0.03 22.12
N ALA A 44 8.05 -0.19 21.31
CA ALA A 44 8.10 0.08 19.87
C ALA A 44 8.24 1.59 19.61
N ASN A 45 9.07 1.97 18.64
CA ASN A 45 9.34 3.36 18.31
C ASN A 45 8.90 3.71 16.90
N ILE A 46 8.56 4.98 16.69
CA ILE A 46 8.32 5.53 15.35
C ILE A 46 9.63 5.46 14.56
N TYR A 47 9.56 4.84 13.39
CA TYR A 47 10.69 4.80 12.47
C TYR A 47 10.81 6.16 11.76
N PRO A 48 11.97 6.85 11.82
CA PRO A 48 12.08 8.22 11.31
C PRO A 48 12.05 8.35 9.78
N GLY A 49 12.21 7.23 9.06
CA GLY A 49 12.34 7.19 7.60
C GLY A 49 13.77 6.87 7.16
N THR A 50 14.03 7.07 5.86
CA THR A 50 15.32 6.76 5.21
C THR A 50 15.83 7.95 4.40
N THR A 51 16.83 7.76 3.56
CA THR A 51 17.25 8.75 2.56
C THR A 51 16.21 8.97 1.47
N LYS A 52 15.32 7.99 1.23
CA LYS A 52 14.27 8.03 0.20
C LYS A 52 12.89 8.32 0.76
N TRP A 53 12.69 8.16 2.06
CA TRP A 53 11.39 8.30 2.71
C TRP A 53 11.48 9.19 3.94
N GLU A 54 10.45 9.98 4.20
CA GLU A 54 10.33 10.83 5.38
C GLU A 54 9.06 10.49 6.14
N TYR A 55 9.15 10.34 7.46
CA TYR A 55 7.96 10.21 8.29
C TYR A 55 7.16 11.52 8.32
N VAL A 56 5.89 11.46 7.93
CA VAL A 56 4.99 12.62 7.89
C VAL A 56 4.26 12.78 9.23
N GLY A 57 3.89 11.65 9.85
CA GLY A 57 3.15 11.63 11.09
C GLY A 57 2.18 10.45 11.19
N CYS A 58 1.58 10.33 12.35
CA CYS A 58 0.41 9.50 12.57
C CYS A 58 -0.82 10.21 11.97
N GLN A 59 -1.46 9.60 10.99
CA GLN A 59 -2.63 10.14 10.30
C GLN A 59 -3.86 9.28 10.59
N ASN A 60 -5.05 9.85 10.70
CA ASN A 60 -6.25 9.02 10.84
C ASN A 60 -6.61 8.31 9.52
N GLU A 61 -7.13 7.10 9.65
CA GLU A 61 -7.82 6.42 8.56
C GLU A 61 -9.19 7.10 8.35
N THR A 62 -9.54 7.32 7.08
CA THR A 62 -10.75 8.04 6.66
C THR A 62 -11.88 7.10 6.24
N THR A 63 -11.64 5.78 6.13
CA THR A 63 -12.63 4.77 5.72
C THR A 63 -13.96 4.86 6.49
N LEU A 64 -13.92 5.20 7.78
CA LEU A 64 -15.12 5.25 8.63
C LEU A 64 -15.60 6.68 8.93
N MET A 65 -15.03 7.70 8.28
CA MET A 65 -15.48 9.07 8.46
C MET A 65 -16.73 9.36 7.62
N ASN A 66 -17.65 10.15 8.17
CA ASN A 66 -18.73 10.75 7.40
C ASN A 66 -18.12 11.61 6.29
N ASN A 67 -18.67 11.58 5.07
CA ASN A 67 -18.23 12.31 3.86
C ASN A 67 -17.11 11.68 3.01
N THR A 68 -16.59 10.51 3.36
CA THR A 68 -15.53 9.84 2.58
C THR A 68 -16.06 8.77 1.64
N ASN A 69 -17.34 8.39 1.75
CA ASN A 69 -17.95 7.27 1.02
C ASN A 69 -17.17 5.95 1.19
N GLY A 70 -16.54 5.74 2.35
CA GLY A 70 -15.72 4.55 2.60
C GLY A 70 -14.32 4.62 2.01
N LEU A 71 -13.91 5.76 1.45
CA LEU A 71 -12.57 5.91 0.89
C LEU A 71 -11.52 6.04 2.00
N ARG A 72 -10.41 5.32 1.80
CA ARG A 72 -9.26 5.35 2.70
C ARG A 72 -8.46 6.65 2.60
N ALA A 73 -7.64 6.92 3.61
CA ALA A 73 -6.73 8.06 3.62
C ALA A 73 -5.68 7.94 2.50
N LEU A 74 -5.26 6.70 2.20
CA LEU A 74 -4.37 6.33 1.11
C LEU A 74 -5.14 5.43 0.13
N ASN A 75 -5.80 6.01 -0.86
CA ASN A 75 -6.75 5.32 -1.73
C ASN A 75 -6.41 5.33 -3.24
N SER A 76 -5.27 5.89 -3.63
CA SER A 76 -4.89 6.08 -5.05
C SER A 76 -3.75 5.16 -5.50
N GLY A 77 -3.69 3.94 -4.94
CA GLY A 77 -2.65 2.98 -5.25
C GLY A 77 -3.02 1.54 -4.86
N VAL A 78 -2.03 0.80 -4.39
CA VAL A 78 -2.13 -0.62 -4.06
C VAL A 78 -1.95 -0.86 -2.58
N SER A 79 -2.38 -2.01 -2.10
CA SER A 79 -2.25 -2.41 -0.70
C SER A 79 -1.86 -3.88 -0.59
N GLU A 80 -1.15 -4.22 0.47
CA GLU A 80 -0.85 -5.59 0.85
C GLU A 80 -0.90 -5.75 2.37
N SER A 81 -1.04 -6.99 2.82
CA SER A 81 -0.92 -7.36 4.23
C SER A 81 0.00 -8.56 4.32
N LEU A 82 1.02 -8.47 5.17
CA LEU A 82 2.02 -9.53 5.33
C LEU A 82 2.12 -9.96 6.80
N GLU A 83 2.20 -11.27 7.03
CA GLU A 83 2.36 -11.88 8.35
C GLU A 83 3.60 -11.37 9.09
N LEU A 84 4.62 -10.97 8.34
CA LEU A 84 5.88 -10.41 8.86
C LEU A 84 6.14 -9.00 8.30
N MET A 85 5.14 -8.12 8.35
CA MET A 85 5.28 -6.73 7.92
C MET A 85 6.30 -5.96 8.77
N THR A 86 7.11 -5.14 8.12
CA THR A 86 7.97 -4.13 8.75
C THR A 86 7.78 -2.79 8.05
N VAL A 87 8.23 -1.69 8.66
CA VAL A 87 8.22 -0.39 7.98
C VAL A 87 9.03 -0.46 6.69
N ASP A 88 10.25 -1.00 6.74
CA ASP A 88 11.15 -1.11 5.59
C ASP A 88 10.54 -1.92 4.43
N THR A 89 9.83 -3.01 4.73
CA THR A 89 9.12 -3.83 3.73
C THR A 89 8.06 -3.01 3.01
N CYS A 90 7.19 -2.30 3.74
CA CYS A 90 6.15 -1.47 3.15
C CYS A 90 6.73 -0.31 2.31
N LEU A 91 7.75 0.37 2.82
CA LEU A 91 8.43 1.45 2.08
C LEU A 91 9.04 0.94 0.76
N THR A 92 9.61 -0.28 0.78
CA THR A 92 10.18 -0.92 -0.41
C THR A 92 9.08 -1.29 -1.41
N TYR A 93 7.97 -1.87 -0.93
CA TYR A 93 6.82 -2.21 -1.76
C TYR A 93 6.26 -0.98 -2.48
N CYS A 94 6.01 0.11 -1.74
CA CYS A 94 5.50 1.35 -2.33
C CYS A 94 6.52 2.04 -3.26
N ALA A 95 7.81 1.94 -2.96
CA ALA A 95 8.85 2.44 -3.85
C ALA A 95 8.90 1.65 -5.18
N GLY A 96 8.72 0.33 -5.15
CA GLY A 96 8.65 -0.51 -6.35
C GLY A 96 7.50 -0.13 -7.29
N GLY A 97 6.42 0.41 -6.73
CA GLY A 97 5.27 0.96 -7.48
C GLY A 97 5.37 2.45 -7.83
N ASN A 98 6.48 3.13 -7.52
CA ASN A 98 6.65 4.58 -7.70
C ASN A 98 5.55 5.42 -7.01
N TYR A 99 5.10 5.01 -5.82
CA TYR A 99 4.12 5.77 -5.05
C TYR A 99 4.75 6.86 -4.20
N ALA A 100 4.09 8.02 -4.15
CA ALA A 100 4.55 9.16 -3.36
C ALA A 100 4.36 8.97 -1.84
N PHE A 101 3.42 8.11 -1.43
CA PHE A 101 3.11 7.82 -0.03
C PHE A 101 3.06 6.33 0.24
N ALA A 102 3.49 5.98 1.45
CA ALA A 102 3.34 4.67 2.06
C ALA A 102 2.72 4.87 3.45
N GLY A 103 1.78 4.03 3.84
CA GLY A 103 1.17 4.05 5.16
C GLY A 103 1.02 2.65 5.70
N LEU A 104 1.28 2.48 7.00
CA LEU A 104 1.10 1.21 7.68
C LEU A 104 -0.04 1.32 8.68
N GLU A 105 -0.89 0.30 8.72
CA GLU A 105 -2.00 0.17 9.67
C GLU A 105 -2.02 -1.22 10.30
N TYR A 106 -2.56 -1.28 11.51
CA TYR A 106 -2.93 -2.53 12.17
C TYR A 106 -1.86 -3.62 12.16
N THR A 107 -0.62 -3.24 12.49
CA THR A 107 0.55 -4.13 12.68
C THR A 107 1.08 -4.78 11.40
N LYS A 108 0.25 -4.96 10.36
CA LYS A 108 0.59 -5.77 9.19
C LYS A 108 0.16 -5.24 7.83
N GLU A 109 -0.67 -4.21 7.80
CA GLU A 109 -1.23 -3.68 6.56
C GLU A 109 -0.33 -2.57 6.01
N CYS A 110 -0.12 -2.58 4.70
CA CYS A 110 0.63 -1.58 3.97
C CYS A 110 -0.24 -1.01 2.84
N TYR A 111 -0.25 0.31 2.73
CA TYR A 111 -1.01 1.06 1.73
C TYR A 111 -0.08 2.01 0.98
N CYS A 112 -0.07 1.91 -0.34
CA CYS A 112 0.65 2.81 -1.22
C CYS A 112 -0.34 3.71 -1.94
N SER A 113 0.03 4.98 -2.11
CA SER A 113 -0.85 5.95 -2.76
C SER A 113 -0.04 7.08 -3.37
N GLN A 114 -0.54 7.66 -4.45
CA GLN A 114 0.03 8.90 -4.99
C GLN A 114 -0.36 10.12 -4.14
N LEU A 115 -1.49 10.03 -3.43
CA LEU A 115 -2.07 11.10 -2.64
C LEU A 115 -2.39 10.64 -1.21
N LEU A 116 -2.19 11.55 -0.26
CA LEU A 116 -2.83 11.48 1.05
C LEU A 116 -4.11 12.32 0.99
N SER A 117 -5.24 11.73 1.37
CA SER A 117 -6.54 12.40 1.40
C SER A 117 -6.46 13.69 2.23
N ALA A 118 -7.01 14.78 1.69
CA ALA A 118 -7.10 16.05 2.41
C ALA A 118 -8.05 16.00 3.63
N LEU A 119 -8.88 14.95 3.72
CA LEU A 119 -9.75 14.69 4.87
C LEU A 119 -9.00 13.96 5.99
N SER A 120 -7.81 13.45 5.72
CA SER A 120 -6.94 12.87 6.74
C SER A 120 -6.26 13.98 7.54
N ALA A 121 -6.25 13.82 8.86
CA ALA A 121 -5.73 14.76 9.83
C ALA A 121 -4.70 14.08 10.73
N LYS A 122 -3.72 14.88 11.14
CA LYS A 122 -2.63 14.43 12.01
C LYS A 122 -3.17 14.13 13.40
N LEU A 123 -2.89 12.91 13.86
CA LEU A 123 -3.15 12.43 15.20
C LEU A 123 -1.89 12.58 16.07
N PRO A 124 -2.04 12.55 17.40
CA PRO A 124 -0.91 12.30 18.29
C PRO A 124 -0.23 10.97 17.93
N ASP A 125 1.10 10.91 17.93
CA ASP A 125 1.84 9.68 17.60
C ASP A 125 1.47 8.50 18.51
N SER A 126 0.98 8.77 19.72
CA SER A 126 0.45 7.73 20.63
C SER A 126 -0.78 6.97 20.10
N LYS A 127 -1.41 7.43 19.01
CA LYS A 127 -2.45 6.68 18.29
C LYS A 127 -1.88 5.65 17.32
N CYS A 128 -0.64 5.86 16.87
CA CYS A 128 0.13 4.88 16.14
C CYS A 128 1.02 4.14 17.14
N ASN A 129 0.45 3.15 17.82
CA ASN A 129 1.07 2.45 18.94
C ASN A 129 1.15 0.94 18.76
N LEU A 130 0.78 0.44 17.58
CA LEU A 130 0.81 -0.98 17.29
C LEU A 130 2.18 -1.37 16.74
N PRO A 131 2.89 -2.32 17.36
CA PRO A 131 4.16 -2.79 16.85
C PRO A 131 3.97 -3.51 15.50
N CYS A 132 5.00 -3.49 14.67
CA CYS A 132 5.02 -4.23 13.42
C CYS A 132 5.10 -5.75 13.66
N ALA A 133 4.42 -6.52 12.80
CA ALA A 133 4.36 -7.98 12.95
C ALA A 133 5.73 -8.65 12.77
N GLY A 134 6.54 -8.13 11.84
CA GLY A 134 7.88 -8.62 11.54
C GLY A 134 9.00 -7.93 12.32
N ASN A 135 8.72 -6.84 13.04
CA ASN A 135 9.71 -6.15 13.87
C ASN A 135 9.04 -5.36 15.01
N SER A 136 8.97 -5.96 16.20
CA SER A 136 8.28 -5.36 17.35
C SER A 136 8.94 -4.08 17.90
N SER A 137 10.14 -3.71 17.44
CA SER A 137 10.78 -2.44 17.81
C SER A 137 10.29 -1.26 16.96
N GLN A 138 9.56 -1.52 15.87
CA GLN A 138 8.99 -0.50 14.98
C GLN A 138 7.47 -0.42 15.18
N VAL A 139 6.91 0.78 15.02
CA VAL A 139 5.46 1.01 14.96
C VAL A 139 4.94 0.86 13.52
N CYS A 140 3.88 0.08 13.34
CA CYS A 140 3.16 -0.13 12.08
C CYS A 140 1.69 0.33 12.21
N GLY A 141 1.52 1.63 12.49
CA GLY A 141 0.20 2.25 12.64
C GLY A 141 -0.50 1.97 13.98
N GLY A 142 -1.83 2.00 13.92
CA GLY A 142 -2.76 1.82 15.02
C GLY A 142 -4.10 1.31 14.50
N SER A 143 -5.12 1.28 15.36
CA SER A 143 -6.50 1.05 14.92
C SER A 143 -7.05 2.34 14.31
N LEU A 144 -7.37 2.33 13.02
CA LEU A 144 -7.80 3.51 12.26
C LEU A 144 -6.79 4.67 12.30
N ALA A 145 -5.50 4.32 12.41
CA ALA A 145 -4.40 5.26 12.46
C ALA A 145 -3.22 4.71 11.64
N LEU A 146 -2.73 5.52 10.71
CA LEU A 146 -1.68 5.18 9.78
C LEU A 146 -0.38 5.86 10.19
N THR A 147 0.73 5.13 10.30
CA THR A 147 2.05 5.75 10.22
C THR A 147 2.35 6.05 8.76
N VAL A 148 2.34 7.33 8.37
CA VAL A 148 2.49 7.75 6.97
C VAL A 148 3.90 8.24 6.68
N TYR A 149 4.45 7.80 5.57
CA TYR A 149 5.73 8.20 5.01
C TYR A 149 5.53 8.79 3.62
N LYS A 150 6.34 9.78 3.29
CA LYS A 150 6.37 10.42 1.97
C LYS A 150 7.70 10.16 1.29
N ALA A 151 7.67 9.80 0.02
CA ALA A 151 8.86 9.69 -0.79
C ALA A 151 9.52 11.06 -0.91
N LYS A 152 10.81 11.14 -0.58
CA LYS A 152 11.64 12.31 -0.86
C LYS A 152 11.84 12.35 -2.37
N ALA A 153 11.70 13.53 -2.97
CA ALA A 153 12.00 13.71 -4.37
C ALA A 153 13.45 13.26 -4.62
N SER A 154 13.62 12.17 -5.35
CA SER A 154 14.93 11.78 -5.82
C SER A 154 15.40 12.88 -6.76
N LYS A 155 16.48 13.57 -6.39
CA LYS A 155 17.32 14.27 -7.38
C LYS A 155 18.06 13.24 -8.24
N GLU A 156 17.37 12.20 -8.68
CA GLU A 156 17.88 11.29 -9.67
C GLU A 156 17.36 11.86 -10.98
N GLY A 157 18.20 12.74 -11.53
CA GLY A 157 17.90 13.44 -12.76
C GLY A 157 17.63 12.43 -13.86
N THR A 158 16.36 12.22 -14.17
CA THR A 158 15.95 12.25 -15.57
C THR A 158 16.16 13.68 -16.03
N GLY A 159 17.43 14.03 -16.23
CA GLY A 159 17.80 15.11 -17.12
C GLY A 159 17.27 14.70 -18.48
N ILE A 160 16.02 15.06 -18.77
CA ILE A 160 15.69 15.41 -20.12
C ILE A 160 16.57 16.62 -20.38
N THR A 161 17.75 16.35 -20.96
CA THR A 161 18.48 17.34 -21.73
C THR A 161 17.52 17.74 -22.84
N VAL A 162 16.64 18.70 -22.55
CA VAL A 162 16.02 19.49 -23.59
C VAL A 162 17.22 20.06 -24.32
N ARG A 163 17.50 19.50 -25.50
CA ARG A 163 18.35 20.17 -26.48
C ARG A 163 17.70 21.52 -26.68
N GLN A 164 18.24 22.49 -25.94
CA GLN A 164 17.94 23.89 -26.09
C GLN A 164 18.04 24.15 -27.60
N PRO A 165 16.99 24.62 -28.28
CA PRO A 165 17.18 25.11 -29.63
C PRO A 165 18.15 26.29 -29.50
N ILE A 166 19.39 26.01 -29.93
CA ILE A 166 20.34 26.94 -30.52
C ILE A 166 19.99 28.42 -30.33
N SER A 167 20.76 29.05 -29.42
CA SER A 167 21.36 30.36 -29.60
C SER A 167 20.42 31.53 -29.94
N SER A 168 20.30 32.46 -28.99
CA SER A 168 19.73 33.81 -29.10
C SER A 168 20.41 34.74 -30.12
N SER A 169 21.00 34.21 -31.20
CA SER A 169 21.77 34.99 -32.19
C SER A 169 21.01 35.35 -33.46
N VAL A 170 19.78 34.84 -33.66
CA VAL A 170 19.03 35.07 -34.92
C VAL A 170 18.17 36.36 -34.89
N LEU A 171 18.08 37.07 -33.75
CA LEU A 171 17.33 38.33 -33.67
C LEU A 171 18.12 39.58 -34.15
N ALA A 172 19.36 39.43 -34.62
CA ALA A 172 20.24 40.56 -34.95
C ALA A 172 20.38 40.90 -36.44
N LEU A 173 19.73 40.19 -37.37
CA LEU A 173 19.81 40.50 -38.82
C LEU A 173 18.49 40.98 -39.44
N GLY A 174 17.36 40.91 -38.71
CA GLY A 174 16.04 41.32 -39.20
C GLY A 174 15.76 42.83 -39.14
N ILE A 175 16.62 43.64 -38.52
CA ILE A 175 16.40 45.09 -38.32
C ILE A 175 17.25 45.93 -39.30
N ALA A 176 18.07 45.29 -40.16
CA ALA A 176 18.92 46.01 -41.12
C ALA A 176 18.28 46.25 -42.51
N LEU A 177 17.18 45.56 -42.87
CA LEU A 177 16.47 45.79 -44.13
C LEU A 177 15.21 46.66 -44.02
N GLY A 178 14.72 46.96 -42.81
CA GLY A 178 13.51 47.75 -42.59
C GLY A 178 13.71 49.27 -42.62
N VAL A 179 14.95 49.76 -42.53
CA VAL A 179 15.25 51.22 -42.44
C VAL A 179 15.58 51.83 -43.82
N LEU A 180 15.77 51.01 -44.86
CA LEU A 180 16.06 51.49 -46.23
C LEU A 180 14.80 51.73 -47.09
N LEU A 181 13.60 51.53 -46.53
CA LEU A 181 12.31 51.76 -47.22
C LEU A 181 11.55 53.02 -46.75
N CYS A 182 12.14 53.83 -45.88
CA CYS A 182 11.59 55.13 -45.47
C CYS A 182 12.29 56.35 -46.10
N LEU A 183 13.21 56.14 -47.04
CA LEU A 183 13.86 57.21 -47.80
C LEU A 183 13.92 56.86 -49.28
N ALA A 184 12.74 56.72 -49.90
CA ALA A 184 12.51 56.85 -51.33
C ALA A 184 11.08 57.37 -51.55
#